data_AF-A0A7K3XP24-F1
#
_entry.id   AF-A0A7K3XP24-F1
#
_cell.length_a   1.000
_cell.length_b   1.000
_cell.length_c   1.000
_cell.angle_alpha   90.00
_cell.angle_beta   90.00
_cell.angle_gamma   90.00
#
_symmetry.space_group_name_H-M   'P 1'
#
loop_
_entity.id
_entity.type
_entity.pdbx_description
1 polymer ?
#
loop_
_entity_poly.entity_id
_entity_poly.type
_entity_poly.pdbx_seq_one_letter_code
_entity_poly.pdbx_strand_id
1 'polypeptide(L)'
;RKFILIEMEDYAETITAERVKRVINGYGDKEGTGGSFDYFELGQPLFIEAGVLNELVGIEKIRAYIWYSETKQTMSESGFTELKDLQDKKNRITTNSVNSANPDPFLGKYNDTAYFFNYEPDRVTTLNYAFLTTMKTKAEQYVIYADNCLLTKEYMTKHHLIFKKIPRDITRF
;
A
#
# COMPACT_ATOMS: atom_id res chain seq x y z
N ARG A 1 -15.41 -23.14 -11.92
CA ARG A 1 -15.18 -23.22 -10.46
C ARG A 1 -13.99 -22.31 -10.13
N LYS A 2 -13.94 -21.70 -8.95
CA LYS A 2 -12.78 -20.90 -8.49
C LYS A 2 -12.05 -21.69 -7.41
N PHE A 3 -10.74 -21.54 -7.31
CA PHE A 3 -9.91 -22.22 -6.31
C PHE A 3 -8.86 -21.27 -5.74
N ILE A 4 -8.36 -21.61 -4.55
CA ILE A 4 -7.15 -21.07 -3.95
C ILE A 4 -6.28 -22.27 -3.62
N LEU A 5 -5.04 -22.26 -4.09
CA LEU A 5 -4.04 -23.28 -3.79
C LEU A 5 -2.96 -22.63 -2.93
N ILE A 6 -2.55 -23.32 -1.87
CA ILE A 6 -1.44 -22.91 -1.01
C ILE A 6 -0.38 -24.01 -1.08
N GLU A 7 0.85 -23.63 -1.38
CA GLU A 7 2.03 -24.49 -1.39
C GLU A 7 3.08 -23.82 -0.51
N MET A 8 3.71 -24.60 0.37
CA MET A 8 4.68 -24.09 1.35
C MET A 8 6.13 -24.42 0.98
N GLU A 9 6.32 -25.28 -0.01
CA GLU A 9 7.63 -25.73 -0.46
C GLU A 9 8.22 -24.79 -1.51
N ASP A 10 9.54 -24.83 -1.68
CA ASP A 10 10.31 -23.98 -2.60
C ASP A 10 10.05 -24.27 -4.09
N TYR A 11 9.40 -25.38 -4.39
CA TYR A 11 9.03 -25.80 -5.74
C TYR A 11 7.62 -25.34 -6.18
N ALA A 12 6.99 -24.43 -5.43
CA ALA A 12 5.65 -23.91 -5.73
C ALA A 12 5.53 -23.37 -7.16
N GLU A 13 6.50 -22.55 -7.59
CA GLU A 13 6.53 -22.01 -8.96
C GLU A 13 6.94 -23.06 -9.99
N THR A 14 8.00 -23.82 -9.72
CA THR A 14 8.66 -24.67 -10.73
C THR A 14 7.93 -25.99 -10.98
N ILE A 15 7.21 -26.52 -10.00
CA ILE A 15 6.50 -27.80 -10.11
C ILE A 15 5.00 -27.60 -9.98
N THR A 16 4.54 -27.00 -8.87
CA THR A 16 3.10 -26.94 -8.56
C THR A 16 2.36 -26.06 -9.56
N ALA A 17 2.83 -24.84 -9.82
CA ALA A 17 2.25 -23.93 -10.80
C ALA A 17 2.35 -24.50 -12.23
N GLU A 18 3.47 -25.13 -12.60
CA GLU A 18 3.63 -25.79 -13.91
C GLU A 18 2.63 -26.93 -14.13
N ARG A 19 2.33 -27.73 -13.11
CA ARG A 19 1.29 -28.76 -13.19
C ARG A 19 -0.08 -28.15 -13.45
N VAL A 20 -0.42 -27.05 -12.78
CA VAL A 20 -1.68 -26.33 -13.00
C VAL A 20 -1.74 -25.78 -14.42
N LYS A 21 -0.66 -25.16 -14.92
CA LYS A 21 -0.58 -24.69 -16.31
C LYS A 21 -0.80 -25.82 -17.32
N ARG A 22 -0.22 -27.00 -17.12
CA ARG A 22 -0.41 -28.17 -18.01
C ARG A 22 -1.84 -28.71 -17.98
N VAL A 23 -2.53 -28.65 -16.84
CA VAL A 23 -3.96 -29.03 -16.78
C VAL A 23 -4.82 -28.03 -17.54
N ILE A 24 -4.54 -26.74 -17.38
CA ILE A 24 -5.26 -25.66 -18.07
C ILE A 24 -5.04 -25.71 -19.58
N ASN A 25 -3.79 -25.85 -20.02
CA ASN A 25 -3.41 -25.76 -21.44
C ASN A 25 -3.49 -27.11 -22.17
N GLY A 26 -3.50 -28.22 -21.44
CA GLY A 26 -3.35 -29.56 -21.99
C GLY A 26 -1.89 -30.01 -22.03
N TYR A 27 -1.68 -31.32 -22.19
CA TYR A 27 -0.35 -31.91 -22.33
C TYR A 27 -0.40 -33.21 -23.15
N GLY A 28 0.59 -33.39 -24.03
CA GLY A 28 0.59 -34.52 -24.96
C GLY A 28 -0.69 -34.54 -25.80
N ASP A 29 -1.37 -35.69 -25.82
CA ASP A 29 -2.63 -35.88 -26.54
C ASP A 29 -3.88 -35.50 -25.72
N LYS A 30 -3.70 -34.92 -24.52
CA LYS A 30 -4.82 -34.53 -23.65
C LYS A 30 -5.15 -33.05 -23.81
N GLU A 31 -6.40 -32.80 -24.14
CA GLU A 31 -6.98 -31.46 -24.20
C GLU A 31 -6.97 -30.79 -22.83
N GLY A 32 -6.67 -29.48 -22.81
CA GLY A 32 -6.66 -28.68 -21.60
C GLY A 32 -8.06 -28.35 -21.09
N THR A 33 -8.18 -28.05 -19.81
CA THR A 33 -9.46 -27.65 -19.21
C THR A 33 -9.81 -26.17 -19.46
N GLY A 34 -8.86 -25.38 -19.97
CA GLY A 34 -8.95 -23.93 -20.05
C GLY A 34 -8.91 -23.24 -18.69
N GLY A 35 -9.00 -21.91 -18.70
CA GLY A 35 -8.94 -21.05 -17.51
C GLY A 35 -7.60 -20.36 -17.31
N SER A 36 -7.42 -19.77 -16.12
CA SER A 36 -6.19 -19.08 -15.72
C SER A 36 -6.07 -19.07 -14.19
N PHE A 37 -4.88 -18.76 -13.71
CA PHE A 37 -4.62 -18.44 -12.31
C PHE A 37 -3.52 -17.38 -12.24
N ASP A 38 -3.51 -16.64 -11.15
CA ASP A 38 -2.43 -15.74 -10.78
C ASP A 38 -1.60 -16.41 -9.68
N TYR A 39 -0.28 -16.23 -9.74
CA TYR A 39 0.65 -16.77 -8.75
C TYR A 39 1.15 -15.62 -7.87
N PHE A 40 1.13 -15.83 -6.56
CA PHE A 40 1.56 -14.85 -5.58
C PHE A 40 2.42 -15.51 -4.52
N GLU A 41 3.41 -14.77 -4.04
CA GLU A 41 4.23 -15.17 -2.90
C GLU A 41 3.92 -14.32 -1.69
N LEU A 42 3.96 -14.94 -0.51
CA LEU A 42 3.87 -14.21 0.73
C LEU A 42 5.20 -13.48 0.97
N GLY A 43 5.11 -12.15 1.01
CA GLY A 43 6.23 -11.32 1.42
C GLY A 43 6.45 -11.31 2.92
N GLN A 44 7.41 -10.49 3.35
CA GLN A 44 7.66 -10.17 4.75
C GLN A 44 6.37 -9.72 5.46
N PRO A 45 6.16 -10.09 6.74
CA PRO A 45 4.97 -9.69 7.49
C PRO A 45 4.94 -8.17 7.68
N LEU A 46 3.76 -7.55 7.62
CA LEU A 46 3.63 -6.09 7.76
C LEU A 46 3.97 -5.59 9.17
N PHE A 47 3.75 -6.43 10.18
CA PHE A 47 4.11 -6.16 11.56
C PHE A 47 5.09 -7.22 12.03
N ILE A 48 6.13 -6.79 12.74
CA ILE A 48 7.03 -7.67 13.46
C ILE A 48 6.49 -7.94 14.88
N GLU A 49 7.24 -8.71 15.66
CA GLU A 49 6.95 -8.98 17.06
C GLU A 49 6.71 -7.67 17.85
N ALA A 50 5.86 -7.75 18.88
CA ALA A 50 5.33 -6.59 19.63
C ALA A 50 4.40 -5.63 18.84
N GLY A 51 4.02 -5.94 17.59
CA GLY A 51 3.05 -5.16 16.82
C GLY A 51 3.64 -3.90 16.17
N VAL A 52 4.97 -3.83 16.08
CA VAL A 52 5.70 -2.74 15.41
C VAL A 52 5.64 -2.92 13.90
N LEU A 53 5.57 -1.82 13.16
CA LEU A 53 5.58 -1.81 11.70
C LEU A 53 6.91 -2.36 11.16
N ASN A 54 6.83 -3.34 10.27
CA ASN A 54 7.99 -3.90 9.60
C ASN A 54 8.44 -2.99 8.45
N GLU A 55 9.42 -2.12 8.69
CA GLU A 55 9.91 -1.17 7.69
C GLU A 55 10.57 -1.87 6.48
N LEU A 56 11.01 -3.13 6.63
CA LEU A 56 11.62 -3.93 5.55
C LEU A 56 10.63 -4.31 4.44
N VAL A 57 9.32 -4.24 4.68
CA VAL A 57 8.31 -4.50 3.63
C VAL A 57 8.30 -3.43 2.54
N GLY A 58 8.93 -2.29 2.80
CA GLY A 58 8.97 -1.14 1.92
C GLY A 58 7.77 -0.20 2.07
N ILE A 59 8.03 1.08 1.85
CA ILE A 59 7.06 2.15 2.07
C ILE A 59 5.78 1.97 1.25
N GLU A 60 5.88 1.51 0.01
CA GLU A 60 4.72 1.35 -0.88
C GLU A 60 3.73 0.30 -0.37
N LYS A 61 4.22 -0.82 0.20
CA LYS A 61 3.34 -1.84 0.79
C LYS A 61 2.64 -1.34 2.04
N ILE A 62 3.33 -0.55 2.85
CA ILE A 62 2.76 0.10 4.04
C ILE A 62 1.66 1.09 3.63
N ARG A 63 1.93 1.94 2.63
CA ARG A 63 0.96 2.88 2.06
C ARG A 63 -0.27 2.16 1.53
N ALA A 64 -0.08 1.09 0.76
CA ALA A 64 -1.16 0.26 0.23
C ALA A 64 -2.01 -0.37 1.35
N TYR A 65 -1.37 -0.87 2.41
CA TYR A 65 -2.08 -1.39 3.56
C TYR A 65 -2.91 -0.33 4.28
N ILE A 66 -2.33 0.84 4.57
CA ILE A 66 -3.05 1.93 5.24
C ILE A 66 -4.25 2.36 4.38
N TRP A 67 -4.03 2.53 3.07
CA TRP A 67 -5.11 2.84 2.14
C TRP A 67 -6.23 1.80 2.20
N TYR A 68 -5.89 0.51 2.13
CA TYR A 68 -6.86 -0.57 2.19
C TYR A 68 -7.55 -0.66 3.56
N SER A 69 -6.83 -0.46 4.66
CA SER A 69 -7.40 -0.55 6.01
C SER A 69 -8.49 0.49 6.21
N GLU A 70 -8.28 1.69 5.68
CA GLU A 70 -9.21 2.82 5.77
C GLU A 70 -10.36 2.75 4.76
N THR A 71 -10.07 2.39 3.51
CA THR A 71 -11.03 2.56 2.40
C THR A 71 -11.65 1.25 1.92
N LYS A 72 -11.05 0.11 2.26
CA LYS A 72 -11.31 -1.20 1.64
C LYS A 72 -11.13 -1.21 0.12
N GLN A 73 -10.44 -0.22 -0.43
CA GLN A 73 -10.08 -0.14 -1.85
C GLN A 73 -8.63 -0.56 -2.05
N THR A 74 -8.35 -1.12 -3.22
CA THR A 74 -6.97 -1.36 -3.67
C THR A 74 -6.35 -0.02 -4.04
N MET A 75 -5.11 0.20 -3.60
CA MET A 75 -4.33 1.34 -4.09
C MET A 75 -3.89 0.99 -5.52
N SER A 76 -4.22 1.84 -6.51
CA SER A 76 -3.90 1.51 -7.91
C SER A 76 -2.39 1.46 -8.12
N GLU A 77 -2.00 0.47 -8.92
CA GLU A 77 -0.65 0.01 -9.19
C GLU A 77 0.24 0.98 -10.01
N SER A 78 -0.04 2.29 -10.02
CA SER A 78 0.97 3.30 -10.38
C SER A 78 2.09 3.47 -9.34
N GLY A 79 2.24 2.48 -8.46
CA GLY A 79 3.48 2.14 -7.77
C GLY A 79 3.99 0.71 -8.03
N PHE A 80 3.18 -0.24 -8.51
CA PHE A 80 3.61 -1.62 -8.78
C PHE A 80 2.62 -2.30 -9.73
N THR A 81 2.97 -2.47 -11.01
CA THR A 81 2.29 -3.15 -12.14
C THR A 81 1.69 -2.20 -13.19
N GLU A 82 2.53 -1.84 -14.18
CA GLU A 82 2.07 -1.77 -15.56
C GLU A 82 1.65 -3.19 -15.99
N LEU A 83 0.46 -3.35 -16.55
CA LEU A 83 0.21 -3.99 -17.84
C LEU A 83 -1.30 -3.98 -18.13
N LYS A 84 -1.67 -3.31 -19.24
CA LYS A 84 -3.00 -3.02 -19.83
C LYS A 84 -3.53 -1.64 -19.40
N ASP A 85 -3.41 -0.56 -20.17
CA ASP A 85 -3.69 -0.42 -21.61
C ASP A 85 -2.71 0.49 -22.36
N LEU A 86 -2.29 0.06 -23.54
CA LEU A 86 -1.31 0.72 -24.44
C LEU A 86 -1.89 1.88 -25.28
N GLN A 87 -2.97 2.55 -24.86
CA GLN A 87 -3.59 3.61 -25.69
C GLN A 87 -3.65 5.02 -25.08
N ASP A 88 -3.47 5.21 -23.77
CA ASP A 88 -3.60 6.54 -23.14
C ASP A 88 -2.27 7.20 -22.77
N LYS A 89 -1.22 6.95 -23.57
CA LYS A 89 0.14 7.49 -23.34
C LYS A 89 0.30 9.00 -23.63
N LYS A 90 -0.77 9.73 -23.97
CA LYS A 90 -0.65 11.14 -24.41
C LYS A 90 -0.93 12.18 -23.33
N ASN A 91 -1.41 11.81 -22.13
CA ASN A 91 -1.73 12.82 -21.12
C ASN A 91 -1.42 12.46 -19.67
N ARG A 92 -0.53 11.50 -19.45
CA ARG A 92 0.04 11.27 -18.12
C ARG A 92 1.42 11.91 -18.10
N ILE A 93 1.47 13.17 -17.68
CA ILE A 93 2.71 13.84 -17.31
C ILE A 93 3.44 12.92 -16.33
N THR A 94 4.55 12.42 -16.82
CA THR A 94 5.63 11.79 -16.07
C THR A 94 5.90 12.57 -14.80
N THR A 95 5.58 11.97 -13.65
CA THR A 95 6.27 12.28 -12.39
C THR A 95 7.14 11.09 -12.00
N ASN A 96 7.95 10.63 -12.96
CA ASN A 96 9.20 9.96 -12.61
C ASN A 96 10.20 11.06 -12.24
N SER A 97 10.68 11.01 -11.01
CA SER A 97 11.88 11.67 -10.51
C SER A 97 11.85 13.21 -10.42
N VAL A 98 11.28 13.71 -9.33
CA VAL A 98 12.10 14.56 -8.46
C VAL A 98 12.58 13.65 -7.34
N ASN A 99 13.89 13.53 -7.18
CA ASN A 99 14.54 12.97 -5.99
C ASN A 99 14.15 13.80 -4.77
N SER A 100 12.91 13.65 -4.28
CA SER A 100 12.59 13.98 -2.91
C SER A 100 12.94 12.73 -2.12
N ALA A 101 13.93 12.83 -1.24
CA ALA A 101 14.34 11.74 -0.35
C ALA A 101 13.17 11.20 0.50
N ASN A 102 12.04 11.92 0.56
CA ASN A 102 10.83 11.53 1.25
C ASN A 102 9.63 11.39 0.29
N PRO A 103 8.88 10.27 0.37
CA PRO A 103 7.66 10.06 -0.40
C PRO A 103 6.58 11.08 -0.01
N ASP A 104 5.73 11.45 -0.97
CA ASP A 104 4.60 12.36 -0.75
C ASP A 104 3.70 11.83 0.37
N PRO A 105 3.46 12.57 1.46
CA PRO A 105 2.57 12.14 2.52
C PRO A 105 1.14 11.87 2.07
N PHE A 106 0.67 12.43 0.96
CA PHE A 106 -0.69 12.19 0.49
C PHE A 106 -0.86 10.77 -0.06
N LEU A 107 -1.87 10.04 0.45
CA LEU A 107 -2.24 8.71 -0.02
C LEU A 107 -3.36 8.77 -1.08
N GLY A 108 -4.32 9.66 -0.89
CA GLY A 108 -5.49 9.78 -1.76
C GLY A 108 -6.70 10.34 -1.03
N LYS A 109 -7.82 10.43 -1.75
CA LYS A 109 -9.12 10.88 -1.24
C LYS A 109 -10.19 9.84 -1.54
N TYR A 110 -11.03 9.52 -0.55
CA TYR A 110 -12.15 8.58 -0.70
C TYR A 110 -13.31 9.01 0.23
N ASN A 111 -14.54 9.04 -0.30
CA ASN A 111 -15.75 9.50 0.42
C ASN A 111 -15.54 10.82 1.17
N ASP A 112 -15.06 11.83 0.45
CA ASP A 112 -14.71 13.16 0.96
C ASP A 112 -13.75 13.24 2.15
N THR A 113 -13.07 12.13 2.44
CA THR A 113 -11.98 12.05 3.41
C THR A 113 -10.63 11.99 2.69
N ALA A 114 -9.70 12.86 3.06
CA ALA A 114 -8.32 12.82 2.57
C ALA A 114 -7.42 12.06 3.55
N TYR A 115 -6.56 11.19 3.02
CA TYR A 115 -5.69 10.32 3.78
C TYR A 115 -4.24 10.71 3.59
N PHE A 116 -3.51 10.82 4.70
CA PHE A 116 -2.09 11.18 4.71
C PHE A 116 -1.29 10.21 5.58
N PHE A 117 -0.12 9.82 5.10
CA PHE A 117 0.89 9.05 5.79
C PHE A 117 2.18 9.87 5.90
N ASN A 118 2.29 10.64 6.98
CA ASN A 118 3.48 11.42 7.29
C ASN A 118 4.51 10.50 7.95
N TYR A 119 5.45 9.99 7.17
CA TYR A 119 6.40 8.98 7.63
C TYR A 119 7.76 9.17 6.96
N GLU A 120 8.82 9.12 7.78
CA GLU A 120 10.22 9.11 7.34
C GLU A 120 10.93 7.95 8.04
N PRO A 121 11.59 7.00 7.33
CA PRO A 121 12.21 5.84 7.97
C PRO A 121 13.13 6.22 9.13
N ASP A 122 13.98 7.23 8.93
CA ASP A 122 15.05 7.58 9.87
C ASP A 122 14.68 8.70 10.86
N ARG A 123 13.43 9.17 10.86
CA ARG A 123 13.02 10.31 11.69
C ARG A 123 11.60 10.18 12.22
N VAL A 124 11.41 10.66 13.45
CA VAL A 124 10.10 10.86 14.07
C VAL A 124 9.35 11.98 13.35
N THR A 125 8.20 11.67 12.78
CA THR A 125 7.29 12.63 12.17
C THR A 125 6.26 13.15 13.18
N THR A 126 5.75 14.35 12.95
CA THR A 126 4.81 14.97 13.89
C THR A 126 3.72 15.70 13.15
N LEU A 127 2.46 15.41 13.51
CA LEU A 127 1.32 16.20 13.14
C LEU A 127 1.34 17.51 13.94
N ASN A 128 1.69 18.61 13.27
CA ASN A 128 1.73 19.97 13.80
C ASN A 128 1.23 20.98 12.76
N TYR A 129 1.14 22.26 13.15
CA TYR A 129 0.68 23.32 12.24
C TYR A 129 1.51 23.47 10.96
N ALA A 130 2.84 23.25 11.03
CA ALA A 130 3.70 23.33 9.86
C ALA A 130 3.35 22.23 8.84
N PHE A 131 3.12 20.99 9.29
CA PHE A 131 2.65 19.92 8.41
C PHE A 131 1.27 20.23 7.82
N LEU A 132 0.34 20.78 8.61
CA LEU A 132 -0.98 21.14 8.08
C LEU A 132 -0.90 22.13 6.90
N THR A 133 0.07 23.06 6.92
CA THR A 133 0.25 24.01 5.80
C THR A 133 0.74 23.37 4.50
N THR A 134 1.32 22.17 4.56
CA THR A 134 1.76 21.46 3.35
C THR A 134 0.60 20.73 2.66
N MET A 135 -0.53 20.52 3.36
CA MET A 135 -1.69 19.82 2.81
C MET A 135 -2.49 20.74 1.88
N LYS A 136 -2.48 20.45 0.58
CA LYS A 136 -3.17 21.25 -0.45
C LYS A 136 -4.54 20.69 -0.84
N THR A 137 -4.81 19.43 -0.49
CA THR A 137 -6.04 18.72 -0.88
C THR A 137 -7.22 19.20 -0.03
N LYS A 138 -8.33 19.58 -0.67
CA LYS A 138 -9.59 19.90 0.03
C LYS A 138 -10.46 18.65 0.26
N ALA A 139 -10.85 18.45 1.51
CA ALA A 139 -11.71 17.37 1.99
C ALA A 139 -12.56 17.84 3.17
N GLU A 140 -13.64 17.12 3.46
CA GLU A 140 -14.49 17.37 4.63
C GLU A 140 -13.83 16.84 5.91
N GLN A 141 -13.07 15.75 5.79
CA GLN A 141 -12.34 15.12 6.89
C GLN A 141 -10.92 14.75 6.45
N TYR A 142 -9.99 14.72 7.41
CA TYR A 142 -8.60 14.37 7.17
C TYR A 142 -8.16 13.28 8.16
N VAL A 143 -7.67 12.16 7.66
CA VAL A 143 -7.05 11.10 8.47
C VAL A 143 -5.55 11.14 8.23
N ILE A 144 -4.79 11.38 9.29
CA ILE A 144 -3.35 11.62 9.21
C ILE A 144 -2.63 10.67 10.15
N TYR A 145 -1.76 9.85 9.56
CA TYR A 145 -0.83 8.99 10.28
C TYR A 145 0.49 9.73 10.50
N ALA A 146 0.97 9.77 11.75
CA ALA A 146 2.29 10.29 12.12
C ALA A 146 2.78 9.62 13.43
N ASP A 147 4.06 9.81 13.78
CA ASP A 147 4.60 9.25 15.03
C ASP A 147 4.05 9.98 16.26
N ASN A 148 3.96 11.32 16.19
CA ASN A 148 3.46 12.19 17.26
C ASN A 148 2.38 13.17 16.78
N CYS A 149 1.62 13.73 17.72
CA CYS A 149 0.65 14.80 17.49
C CYS A 149 0.84 15.92 18.52
N LEU A 150 1.01 17.16 18.03
CA LEU A 150 1.13 18.37 18.87
C LEU A 150 -0.13 19.26 18.80
N LEU A 151 -1.17 18.81 18.11
CA LEU A 151 -2.44 19.52 18.03
C LEU A 151 -3.33 19.15 19.22
N THR A 152 -4.07 20.13 19.74
CA THR A 152 -5.05 19.86 20.79
C THR A 152 -6.24 19.09 20.25
N LYS A 153 -6.95 18.37 21.11
CA LYS A 153 -8.16 17.63 20.72
C LYS A 153 -9.25 18.58 20.20
N GLU A 154 -9.39 19.75 20.81
CA GLU A 154 -10.36 20.77 20.41
C GLU A 154 -10.07 21.29 19.01
N TYR A 155 -8.79 21.54 18.69
CA TYR A 155 -8.39 21.95 17.35
C TYR A 155 -8.66 20.85 16.33
N MET A 156 -8.29 19.60 16.63
CA MET A 156 -8.54 18.47 15.73
C MET A 156 -10.04 18.27 15.45
N THR A 157 -10.88 18.29 16.49
CA THR A 157 -12.34 18.18 16.33
C THR A 157 -12.92 19.31 15.51
N LYS A 158 -12.53 20.56 15.79
CA LYS A 158 -13.01 21.75 15.07
C LYS A 158 -12.67 21.72 13.57
N HIS A 159 -11.54 21.11 13.21
CA HIS A 159 -11.02 21.06 11.84
C HIS A 159 -11.18 19.68 11.17
N HIS A 160 -11.99 18.78 11.75
CA HIS A 160 -12.23 17.43 11.22
C HIS A 160 -10.96 16.63 10.94
N LEU A 161 -9.97 16.75 11.84
CA LEU A 161 -8.71 16.03 11.78
C LEU A 161 -8.77 14.79 12.68
N ILE A 162 -8.36 13.64 12.14
CA ILE A 162 -8.21 12.39 12.86
C ILE A 162 -6.73 12.01 12.84
N PHE A 163 -6.10 12.01 14.02
CA PHE A 163 -4.74 11.52 14.20
C PHE A 163 -4.73 10.01 14.44
N LYS A 164 -3.87 9.29 13.71
CA LYS A 164 -3.57 7.88 13.94
C LYS A 164 -2.07 7.70 14.18
N LYS A 165 -1.71 7.03 15.27
CA LYS A 165 -0.30 6.82 15.63
C LYS A 165 0.31 5.71 14.78
N ILE A 166 1.51 5.95 14.27
CA ILE A 166 2.31 4.93 13.59
C ILE A 166 2.94 4.03 14.66
N PRO A 167 2.73 2.70 14.60
CA PRO A 167 3.30 1.77 15.59
C PRO A 167 4.79 1.52 15.27
N ARG A 168 5.68 2.37 15.81
CA ARG A 168 7.13 2.19 15.75
C ARG A 168 7.72 1.69 17.05
N ASP A 169 8.95 1.18 16.96
CA ASP A 169 9.74 0.80 18.12
C ASP A 169 9.99 2.00 19.05
N ILE A 170 9.73 1.80 20.34
CA ILE A 170 9.94 2.76 21.42
C ILE A 170 11.42 3.03 21.72
N THR A 171 12.34 2.20 21.23
CA THR A 171 13.79 2.40 21.43
C THR A 171 14.39 3.50 20.55
N ARG A 172 13.63 4.03 19.58
CA ARG A 172 14.03 5.16 18.73
C ARG A 172 13.84 6.54 19.39
N PHE A 173 13.48 6.59 20.67
CA PHE A 173 13.27 7.82 21.45
C PHE A 173 14.42 8.12 22.42
#